data_AF-A0A833N4I3-F1
#
_entry.id   AF-A0A833N4I3-F1
#
_cell.length_a   1.000
_cell.length_b   1.000
_cell.length_c   1.000
_cell.angle_alpha   90.00
_cell.angle_beta   90.00
_cell.angle_gamma   90.00
#
_symmetry.space_group_name_H-M   'P 1'
#
loop_
_entity.id
_entity.type
_entity.pdbx_description
1 polymer ?
#
loop_
_entity_poly.entity_id
_entity_poly.type
_entity_poly.pdbx_seq_one_letter_code
_entity_poly.pdbx_strand_id
1 'polypeptide(L)'
;MKTFFTITLLSLLSAHSAFSQLVKQNTFENSDWSGTHCSPYADSILQGTYNYKFSNGNKIEGYLVYYTDMSCTTKTGYSENMTSGTYKILNSWHEGSNEVFNIQVKYDHLNYDLTFKVTLNENEMTLCRNSNRSCGKYLRIK
;
A
#
# COMPACT_ATOMS: atom_id res chain seq x y z
N MET A 1 76.38 15.12 -5.10
CA MET A 1 75.43 14.36 -4.25
C MET A 1 74.02 14.74 -4.67
N LYS A 2 73.21 13.74 -5.04
CA LYS A 2 71.85 13.88 -5.56
C LYS A 2 70.86 13.73 -4.41
N THR A 3 69.89 14.63 -4.31
CA THR A 3 68.68 14.42 -3.50
C THR A 3 67.48 14.83 -4.36
N PHE A 4 66.75 13.83 -4.84
CA PHE A 4 65.46 14.00 -5.52
C PHE A 4 64.39 14.04 -4.43
N PHE A 5 63.60 15.11 -4.40
CA PHE A 5 62.34 15.15 -3.65
C PHE A 5 61.22 14.65 -4.56
N THR A 6 60.76 13.43 -4.30
CA THR A 6 59.55 12.86 -4.92
C THR A 6 58.35 13.38 -4.13
N ILE A 7 57.61 14.33 -4.68
CA ILE A 7 56.32 14.76 -4.13
C ILE A 7 55.26 13.81 -4.70
N THR A 8 54.85 12.85 -3.90
CA THR A 8 53.78 11.90 -4.24
C THR A 8 52.43 12.61 -4.14
N LEU A 9 51.81 12.82 -5.29
CA LEU A 9 50.43 13.25 -5.46
C LEU A 9 49.50 12.18 -4.88
N LEU A 10 48.80 12.46 -3.78
CA LEU A 10 47.73 11.59 -3.27
C LEU A 10 46.40 12.35 -3.23
N SER A 11 45.69 12.26 -4.36
CA SER A 11 44.29 12.60 -4.49
C SER A 11 43.44 11.58 -3.73
N LEU A 12 42.95 11.94 -2.54
CA LEU A 12 41.76 11.32 -1.95
C LEU A 12 40.57 12.28 -2.07
N LEU A 13 40.05 12.37 -3.29
CA LEU A 13 38.63 12.65 -3.49
C LEU A 13 37.88 11.38 -3.08
N SER A 14 37.63 11.20 -1.79
CA SER A 14 36.60 10.27 -1.34
C SER A 14 35.26 10.83 -1.81
N ALA A 15 34.91 10.47 -3.04
CA ALA A 15 33.55 10.40 -3.53
C ALA A 15 32.76 9.60 -2.48
N HIS A 16 32.11 10.32 -1.58
CA HIS A 16 30.96 9.78 -0.89
C HIS A 16 29.92 9.59 -1.98
N SER A 17 29.97 8.45 -2.66
CA SER A 17 28.80 7.86 -3.26
C SER A 17 27.86 7.56 -2.09
N ALA A 18 27.17 8.59 -1.61
CA ALA A 18 25.93 8.42 -0.91
C ALA A 18 25.00 7.76 -1.91
N PHE A 19 25.03 6.43 -1.88
CA PHE A 19 24.09 5.56 -2.52
C PHE A 19 22.75 5.86 -1.85
N SER A 20 22.10 6.94 -2.29
CA SER A 20 20.69 7.13 -2.07
C SER A 20 20.01 6.10 -2.95
N GLN A 21 19.89 4.88 -2.41
CA GLN A 21 18.77 4.02 -2.75
C GLN A 21 17.53 4.82 -2.36
N LEU A 22 17.08 5.69 -3.26
CA LEU A 22 15.70 6.10 -3.33
C LEU A 22 14.93 4.80 -3.50
N VAL A 23 14.50 4.22 -2.39
CA VAL A 23 13.41 3.25 -2.39
C VAL A 23 12.30 3.99 -3.09
N LYS A 24 12.05 3.62 -4.35
CA LYS A 24 10.97 4.19 -5.14
C LYS A 24 9.69 3.85 -4.39
N GLN A 25 9.25 4.80 -3.58
CA GLN A 25 8.08 4.64 -2.73
C GLN A 25 6.91 4.40 -3.67
N ASN A 26 6.23 3.27 -3.49
CA ASN A 26 5.11 2.94 -4.35
C ASN A 26 3.97 3.92 -4.06
N THR A 27 3.20 4.31 -5.07
CA THR A 27 2.14 5.33 -4.94
C THR A 27 1.08 4.99 -3.91
N PHE A 28 0.85 3.70 -3.60
CA PHE A 28 -0.05 3.27 -2.53
C PHE A 28 0.66 2.98 -1.19
N GLU A 29 1.98 3.15 -1.05
CA GLU A 29 2.63 3.06 0.25
C GLU A 29 2.29 4.25 1.14
N ASN A 30 2.15 4.01 2.45
CA ASN A 30 1.73 5.02 3.43
C ASN A 30 0.42 5.70 3.05
N SER A 31 -0.54 4.90 2.60
CA SER A 31 -1.85 5.40 2.21
C SER A 31 -2.96 4.61 2.86
N ASP A 32 -4.06 5.31 3.09
CA ASP A 32 -5.27 4.77 3.68
C ASP A 32 -6.42 4.90 2.68
N TRP A 33 -7.22 3.85 2.54
CA TRP A 33 -8.18 3.68 1.47
C TRP A 33 -9.55 3.28 2.01
N SER A 34 -10.51 4.19 1.87
CA SER A 34 -11.88 3.98 2.29
C SER A 34 -12.67 3.24 1.21
N GLY A 35 -13.34 2.14 1.57
CA GLY A 35 -14.28 1.47 0.68
C GLY A 35 -15.44 2.40 0.29
N THR A 36 -15.89 2.30 -0.96
CA THR A 36 -16.96 3.17 -1.50
C THR A 36 -18.36 2.54 -1.43
N HIS A 37 -18.50 1.34 -0.87
CA HIS A 37 -19.76 0.61 -0.81
C HIS A 37 -20.07 0.20 0.62
N CYS A 38 -21.26 0.57 1.12
CA CYS A 38 -21.78 0.06 2.38
C CYS A 38 -22.48 -1.27 2.16
N SER A 39 -22.26 -2.16 3.11
CA SER A 39 -23.05 -3.37 3.24
C SER A 39 -23.53 -3.53 4.68
N PRO A 40 -24.69 -4.17 4.90
CA PRO A 40 -25.12 -4.53 6.25
C PRO A 40 -24.06 -5.38 6.93
N TYR A 41 -23.83 -5.12 8.22
CA TYR A 41 -22.89 -5.87 9.04
C TYR A 41 -23.59 -6.57 10.21
N ALA A 42 -23.13 -7.78 10.54
CA ALA A 42 -23.66 -8.63 11.60
C ALA A 42 -25.20 -8.81 11.54
N ASP A 43 -25.91 -8.34 12.56
CA ASP A 43 -27.37 -8.38 12.69
C ASP A 43 -28.10 -7.32 11.84
N SER A 44 -27.37 -6.62 10.96
CA SER A 44 -27.88 -5.56 10.09
C SER A 44 -28.33 -4.29 10.82
N ILE A 45 -27.99 -4.13 12.10
CA ILE A 45 -28.21 -2.88 12.83
C ILE A 45 -27.30 -1.78 12.28
N LEU A 46 -26.07 -2.13 11.91
CA LEU A 46 -25.06 -1.19 11.38
C LEU A 46 -24.71 -1.51 9.94
N GLN A 47 -24.32 -0.46 9.22
CA GLN A 47 -23.75 -0.55 7.88
C GLN A 47 -22.23 -0.44 7.99
N GLY A 48 -21.49 -1.15 7.14
CA GLY A 48 -20.04 -1.18 7.20
C GLY A 48 -19.40 -0.96 5.83
N THR A 49 -18.27 -0.26 5.82
CA THR A 49 -17.33 -0.27 4.68
C THR A 49 -16.06 -0.98 5.10
N TYR A 50 -15.56 -1.87 4.25
CA TYR A 50 -14.23 -2.46 4.42
C TYR A 50 -13.18 -1.52 3.83
N ASN A 51 -12.08 -1.32 4.54
CA ASN A 51 -11.06 -0.33 4.22
C ASN A 51 -9.67 -0.98 4.32
N TYR A 52 -8.67 -0.36 3.70
CA TYR A 52 -7.30 -0.86 3.69
C TYR A 52 -6.30 0.24 3.96
N LYS A 53 -5.35 -0.04 4.84
CA LYS A 53 -4.20 0.81 5.09
C LYS A 53 -2.92 0.09 4.74
N PHE A 54 -2.12 0.73 3.90
CA PHE A 54 -0.78 0.27 3.52
C PHE A 54 0.25 1.16 4.20
N SER A 55 1.15 0.56 4.98
CA SER A 55 2.13 1.30 5.78
C SER A 55 3.56 0.88 5.45
N ASN A 56 4.51 1.75 5.79
CA ASN A 56 5.94 1.47 5.73
C ASN A 56 6.32 0.10 6.29
N GLY A 57 7.31 -0.54 5.65
CA GLY A 57 7.76 -1.88 6.02
C GLY A 57 6.82 -2.97 5.51
N ASN A 58 6.17 -2.75 4.37
CA ASN A 58 5.35 -3.75 3.68
C ASN A 58 4.16 -4.26 4.49
N LYS A 59 3.55 -3.40 5.33
CA LYS A 59 2.43 -3.76 6.18
C LYS A 59 1.10 -3.41 5.53
N ILE A 60 0.12 -4.28 5.71
CA ILE A 60 -1.27 -4.06 5.29
C ILE A 60 -2.21 -4.34 6.46
N GLU A 61 -3.19 -3.47 6.65
CA GLU A 61 -4.26 -3.61 7.62
C GLU A 61 -5.60 -3.50 6.90
N GLY A 62 -6.52 -4.41 7.19
CA GLY A 62 -7.91 -4.32 6.76
C GLY A 62 -8.80 -4.05 7.97
N TYR A 63 -9.68 -3.05 7.86
CA TYR A 63 -10.51 -2.61 8.97
C TYR A 63 -11.90 -2.18 8.50
N LEU A 64 -12.88 -2.27 9.38
CA LEU A 64 -14.26 -1.83 9.15
C LEU A 64 -14.52 -0.47 9.78
N VAL A 65 -15.26 0.37 9.07
CA VAL A 65 -15.87 1.60 9.63
C VAL A 65 -17.37 1.42 9.59
N TYR A 66 -18.04 1.74 10.70
CA TYR A 66 -19.49 1.58 10.84
C TYR A 66 -20.25 2.89 10.62
N TYR A 67 -21.42 2.76 10.02
CA TYR A 67 -22.33 3.82 9.65
C TYR A 67 -23.76 3.50 10.11
N THR A 68 -24.54 4.54 10.36
CA THR A 68 -25.96 4.42 10.74
C THR A 68 -26.90 4.38 9.54
N ASP A 69 -26.38 4.58 8.33
CA ASP A 69 -27.16 4.66 7.08
C ASP A 69 -26.51 3.87 5.93
N MET A 70 -27.35 3.39 5.01
CA MET A 70 -26.95 2.63 3.82
C MET A 70 -26.10 3.43 2.83
N SER A 71 -26.08 4.76 2.93
CA SER A 71 -25.29 5.64 2.04
C SER A 71 -23.87 5.90 2.54
N CYS A 72 -23.46 5.31 3.67
CA CYS A 72 -22.16 5.53 4.30
C CYS A 72 -21.85 7.00 4.60
N THR A 73 -22.86 7.80 4.94
CA THR A 73 -22.66 9.24 5.16
C THR A 73 -22.35 9.56 6.63
N THR A 74 -23.04 8.88 7.55
CA THR A 74 -22.97 9.17 8.99
C THR A 74 -22.20 8.08 9.72
N LYS A 75 -20.93 8.35 10.02
CA LYS A 75 -20.08 7.44 10.80
C LYS A 75 -20.59 7.35 12.24
N THR A 76 -20.56 6.15 12.81
CA THR A 76 -20.84 5.91 14.23
C THR A 76 -19.70 6.35 15.15
N GLY A 77 -18.51 6.57 14.60
CA GLY A 77 -17.27 6.83 15.36
C GLY A 77 -16.50 5.56 15.76
N TYR A 78 -17.06 4.38 15.52
CA TYR A 78 -16.40 3.10 15.78
C TYR A 78 -15.74 2.54 14.52
N SER A 79 -14.57 1.94 14.70
CA SER A 79 -13.90 1.11 13.70
C SER A 79 -13.37 -0.16 14.33
N GLU A 80 -13.40 -1.26 13.58
CA GLU A 80 -12.89 -2.56 14.02
C GLU A 80 -11.74 -3.01 13.12
N ASN A 81 -10.61 -3.38 13.72
CA ASN A 81 -9.50 -4.00 12.99
C ASN A 81 -9.87 -5.45 12.67
N MET A 82 -9.92 -5.78 11.38
CA MET A 82 -10.36 -7.10 10.93
C MET A 82 -9.20 -8.02 10.60
N THR A 83 -8.14 -7.48 10.02
CA THR A 83 -6.97 -8.26 9.61
C THR A 83 -5.72 -7.40 9.57
N SER A 84 -4.59 -8.02 9.84
CA SER A 84 -3.25 -7.46 9.67
C SER A 84 -2.38 -8.45 8.90
N GLY A 85 -1.34 -7.95 8.26
CA GLY A 85 -0.38 -8.79 7.59
C GLY A 85 0.69 -8.00 6.86
N THR A 86 1.32 -8.69 5.92
CA THR A 86 2.36 -8.12 5.07
C THR A 86 2.01 -8.29 3.60
N TYR A 87 2.56 -7.42 2.75
CA TYR A 87 2.42 -7.54 1.30
C TYR A 87 3.77 -7.46 0.60
N LYS A 88 3.86 -8.03 -0.60
CA LYS A 88 5.01 -7.83 -1.50
C LYS A 88 4.50 -7.59 -2.91
N ILE A 89 5.13 -6.65 -3.61
CA ILE A 89 4.83 -6.40 -5.02
C ILE A 89 5.52 -7.48 -5.84
N LEU A 90 4.74 -8.26 -6.58
CA LEU A 90 5.26 -9.27 -7.50
C LEU A 90 5.66 -8.65 -8.84
N ASN A 91 4.85 -7.71 -9.33
CA ASN A 91 5.10 -6.95 -10.54
C ASN A 91 4.30 -5.63 -10.53
N SER A 92 4.74 -4.69 -11.36
CA SER A 92 4.09 -3.40 -11.56
C SER A 92 4.21 -2.98 -13.01
N TRP A 93 3.15 -2.39 -13.58
CA TRP A 93 3.15 -1.86 -14.94
C TRP A 93 2.17 -0.69 -15.04
N HIS A 94 2.18 0.00 -16.17
CA HIS A 94 1.19 1.05 -16.47
C HIS A 94 0.23 0.55 -17.55
N GLU A 95 -1.04 0.92 -17.41
CA GLU A 95 -2.10 0.62 -18.38
C GLU A 95 -2.87 1.92 -18.67
N GLY A 96 -2.43 2.65 -19.70
CA GLY A 96 -2.89 4.02 -19.95
C GLY A 96 -2.45 4.97 -18.84
N SER A 97 -3.41 5.65 -18.21
CA SER A 97 -3.19 6.52 -17.05
C SER A 97 -3.12 5.76 -15.72
N ASN A 98 -3.36 4.44 -15.72
CA ASN A 98 -3.42 3.67 -14.50
C ASN A 98 -2.07 3.08 -14.12
N GLU A 99 -1.75 3.11 -12.83
CA GLU A 99 -0.68 2.30 -12.26
C GLU A 99 -1.26 0.97 -11.77
N VAL A 100 -0.63 -0.14 -12.16
CA VAL A 100 -1.15 -1.47 -11.88
C VAL A 100 -0.10 -2.31 -11.17
N PHE A 101 -0.49 -2.98 -10.10
CA PHE A 101 0.37 -3.84 -9.28
C PHE A 101 -0.31 -5.21 -9.13
N ASN A 102 0.46 -6.29 -9.25
CA ASN A 102 0.06 -7.54 -8.59
C ASN A 102 0.83 -7.64 -7.28
N ILE A 103 0.09 -7.73 -6.19
CA ILE A 103 0.64 -7.90 -4.85
C ILE A 103 0.29 -9.30 -4.33
N GLN A 104 1.23 -9.89 -3.61
CA GLN A 104 0.97 -11.03 -2.76
C GLN A 104 0.85 -10.53 -1.32
N VAL A 105 -0.21 -10.94 -0.63
CA VAL A 105 -0.52 -10.57 0.74
C VAL A 105 -0.54 -11.82 1.61
N LYS A 106 0.16 -11.76 2.74
CA LYS A 106 0.13 -12.77 3.80
C LYS A 106 -0.53 -12.15 5.02
N TYR A 107 -1.80 -12.49 5.25
CA TYR A 107 -2.50 -12.12 6.48
C TYR A 107 -2.12 -13.04 7.63
N ASP A 108 -2.03 -12.48 8.83
CA ASP A 108 -1.52 -13.18 10.01
C ASP A 108 -2.39 -14.38 10.42
N HIS A 109 -3.70 -14.31 10.12
CA HIS A 109 -4.68 -15.34 10.45
C HIS A 109 -4.83 -16.43 9.36
N LEU A 110 -4.17 -16.29 8.21
CA LEU A 110 -4.23 -17.25 7.10
C LEU A 110 -2.95 -18.07 7.01
N ASN A 111 -3.08 -19.34 6.65
CA ASN A 111 -1.96 -20.25 6.38
C ASN A 111 -1.54 -20.28 4.90
N TYR A 112 -2.08 -19.38 4.07
CA TYR A 112 -1.76 -19.25 2.66
C TYR A 112 -1.73 -17.77 2.25
N ASP A 113 -1.02 -17.50 1.16
CA ASP A 113 -0.93 -16.16 0.60
C ASP A 113 -2.10 -15.88 -0.36
N LEU A 114 -2.56 -14.64 -0.38
CA LEU A 114 -3.54 -14.13 -1.33
C LEU A 114 -2.85 -13.28 -2.39
N THR A 115 -3.33 -13.35 -3.63
CA THR A 115 -2.87 -12.45 -4.69
C THR A 115 -3.98 -11.46 -5.04
N PHE A 116 -3.61 -10.17 -5.04
CA PHE A 116 -4.49 -9.08 -5.45
C PHE A 116 -3.90 -8.35 -6.65
N LYS A 117 -4.78 -7.95 -7.56
CA LYS A 117 -4.48 -6.91 -8.56
C LYS A 117 -4.96 -5.58 -7.99
N VAL A 118 -4.05 -4.62 -7.86
CA VAL A 118 -4.32 -3.25 -7.43
C VAL A 118 -4.16 -2.34 -8.65
N THR A 119 -5.21 -1.64 -9.02
CA THR A 119 -5.18 -0.61 -10.06
C THR A 119 -5.44 0.74 -9.42
N LEU A 120 -4.53 1.70 -9.63
CA LEU A 120 -4.62 3.06 -9.12
C LEU A 120 -4.87 4.04 -10.25
N ASN A 121 -5.78 4.98 -10.01
CA ASN A 121 -5.98 6.15 -10.84
C ASN A 121 -6.21 7.36 -9.92
N GLU A 122 -5.23 8.26 -9.84
CA GLU A 122 -5.25 9.40 -8.92
C GLU A 122 -5.56 9.00 -7.46
N ASN A 123 -6.77 9.34 -6.98
CA ASN A 123 -7.25 9.07 -5.63
C ASN A 123 -8.15 7.84 -5.54
N GLU A 124 -8.28 7.07 -6.62
CA GLU A 124 -9.08 5.85 -6.69
C GLU A 124 -8.19 4.62 -6.71
N MET A 125 -8.58 3.61 -5.96
CA MET A 125 -8.00 2.27 -6.00
C MET A 125 -9.08 1.25 -6.33
N THR A 126 -8.79 0.37 -7.28
CA THR A 126 -9.54 -0.89 -7.47
C THR A 126 -8.67 -2.04 -6.99
N LEU A 127 -9.17 -2.85 -6.07
CA LEU A 127 -8.46 -4.02 -5.53
C LEU A 127 -9.27 -5.28 -5.82
N CYS A 128 -8.72 -6.18 -6.64
CA CYS A 128 -9.36 -7.40 -7.09
C CYS A 128 -8.66 -8.64 -6.54
N ARG A 129 -9.40 -9.52 -5.85
CA ARG A 129 -8.90 -10.85 -5.47
C ARG A 129 -8.87 -11.75 -6.70
N ASN A 130 -7.72 -12.38 -6.98
CA ASN A 130 -7.51 -13.32 -8.10
C ASN A 130 -8.02 -12.77 -9.45
N SER A 131 -7.25 -11.87 -10.06
CA SER A 131 -7.39 -11.40 -11.46
C SER A 131 -8.84 -11.32 -11.98
N ASN A 132 -9.68 -10.57 -11.25
CA ASN A 132 -11.00 -10.02 -11.64
C ASN A 132 -12.28 -10.70 -11.11
N ARG A 133 -12.24 -11.68 -10.19
CA ARG A 133 -13.49 -12.30 -9.70
C ARG A 133 -14.27 -11.46 -8.67
N SER A 134 -13.58 -10.74 -7.79
CA SER A 134 -14.22 -9.90 -6.77
C SER A 134 -13.36 -8.67 -6.54
N CYS A 135 -13.88 -7.52 -6.96
CA CYS A 135 -13.17 -6.25 -6.92
C CYS A 135 -13.91 -5.27 -6.00
N GLY A 136 -13.17 -4.65 -5.09
CA GLY A 136 -13.62 -3.49 -4.35
C GLY A 136 -13.10 -2.21 -4.99
N LYS A 137 -13.84 -1.12 -4.82
CA LYS A 137 -13.42 0.25 -5.14
C LYS A 137 -13.20 1.02 -3.86
N TYR A 138 -12.16 1.85 -3.86
CA TYR A 138 -11.71 2.58 -2.69
C TYR A 138 -11.25 3.99 -3.07
N LEU A 139 -11.42 4.93 -2.14
CA LEU A 139 -10.95 6.30 -2.24
C LEU A 139 -9.87 6.56 -1.21
N ARG A 140 -8.81 7.27 -1.63
CA ARG A 140 -7.74 7.67 -0.72
C ARG A 140 -8.26 8.63 0.34
N ILE A 141 -7.95 8.34 1.60
CA ILE A 141 -8.20 9.25 2.73
C ILE A 141 -7.05 10.26 2.77
N LYS A 142 -7.39 11.56 2.78
CA LYS A 142 -6.43 12.68 2.81
C LYS A 142 -5.90 12.94 4.21
#